data_AF-A0A0Q0JRC8-F1
#
_entry.id   AF-A0A0Q0JRC8-F1
#
_cell.length_a   1.000
_cell.length_b   1.000
_cell.length_c   1.000
_cell.angle_alpha   90.00
_cell.angle_beta   90.00
_cell.angle_gamma   90.00
#
_symmetry.space_group_name_H-M   'P 1'
#
loop_
_entity.id
_entity.type
_entity.pdbx_description
1 polymer ?
#
loop_
_entity_poly.entity_id
_entity_poly.type
_entity_poly.pdbx_seq_one_letter_code
_entity_poly.pdbx_strand_id
1 'polypeptide(L)'
;MLGSLNRFDQQKVIEEITFVCNNPNSCSSVKHSTLPFKRLFRSKNQFKSYHYLIDFKITADNQVVIHDIYFDTNATGPKPRESLERNMLYNVKRQGGRFNGAWDSDELQQSKDSWGLSGSGATQVSNQHAAVNGMQNSLNKATWLMGAHLDVAYPKDSFDTYTLFHNPTDRILYDVVECIFDKRKGTKSQNAQHLAAIFFQSQQQGKKIKWVVHSQGAIIFTAALEEYAKTHTFKLTSQQVAVHSPGAYLPRLKSAAARLGMLVHQANSNPFDLVPNLAGQNNLSPSSLVRSLKFMGLTFLGTELTSPHTLPYLGLESYHTQLRLAGNHRRAQDVLNYIEKNT
;
A
#
# COMPACT_ATOMS: atom_id res chain seq x y z
N MET A 1 18.25 19.28 2.44
CA MET A 1 17.27 18.24 2.08
C MET A 1 17.45 16.93 2.85
N LEU A 2 18.65 16.31 2.89
CA LEU A 2 18.83 14.99 3.53
C LEU A 2 18.26 14.88 4.96
N GLY A 3 18.48 15.89 5.80
CA GLY A 3 18.00 15.89 7.19
C GLY A 3 16.47 15.86 7.35
N SER A 4 15.69 16.19 6.31
CA SER A 4 14.23 16.11 6.34
C SER A 4 13.67 14.79 5.82
N LEU A 5 14.51 13.94 5.22
CA LEU A 5 14.11 12.63 4.71
C LEU A 5 13.96 11.63 5.86
N ASN A 6 13.12 10.60 5.68
CA ASN A 6 13.09 9.51 6.65
C ASN A 6 14.40 8.68 6.56
N ARG A 7 14.70 7.89 7.59
CA ARG A 7 15.98 7.15 7.68
C ARG A 7 16.22 6.22 6.49
N PHE A 8 15.17 5.60 5.95
CA PHE A 8 15.28 4.72 4.79
C PHE A 8 15.66 5.51 3.53
N ASP A 9 14.98 6.62 3.27
CA ASP A 9 15.33 7.56 2.19
C ASP A 9 16.76 8.10 2.31
N GLN A 10 17.16 8.52 3.52
CA GLN A 10 18.53 8.98 3.77
C GLN A 10 19.55 7.90 3.42
N GLN A 11 19.33 6.66 3.88
CA GLN A 11 20.23 5.56 3.61
C GLN A 11 20.36 5.28 2.11
N LYS A 12 19.24 5.29 1.37
CA LYS A 12 19.25 5.06 -0.07
C LYS A 12 19.99 6.16 -0.83
N VAL A 13 19.79 7.42 -0.45
CA VAL A 13 20.54 8.53 -1.04
C VAL A 13 22.04 8.42 -0.71
N ILE A 14 22.42 8.05 0.51
CA ILE A 14 23.83 7.86 0.90
C ILE A 14 24.48 6.71 0.11
N GLU A 15 23.78 5.58 -0.05
CA GLU A 15 24.22 4.45 -0.88
C GLU A 15 24.51 4.92 -2.33
N GLU A 16 23.66 5.78 -2.87
CA GLU A 16 23.82 6.32 -4.23
C GLU A 16 24.94 7.36 -4.34
N ILE A 17 25.09 8.26 -3.35
CA ILE A 17 26.24 9.18 -3.29
C ILE A 17 27.54 8.37 -3.25
N THR A 18 27.60 7.33 -2.43
CA THR A 18 28.77 6.43 -2.32
C THR A 18 29.06 5.77 -3.67
N PHE A 19 28.03 5.30 -4.37
CA PHE A 19 28.18 4.72 -5.70
C PHE A 19 28.77 5.72 -6.70
N VAL A 20 28.24 6.95 -6.74
CA VAL A 20 28.71 8.02 -7.62
C VAL A 20 30.16 8.38 -7.32
N CYS A 21 30.53 8.49 -6.04
CA CYS A 21 31.91 8.76 -5.62
C CYS A 21 32.89 7.66 -6.07
N ASN A 22 32.47 6.39 -6.00
CA ASN A 22 33.30 5.25 -6.42
C ASN A 22 33.32 5.04 -7.94
N ASN A 23 32.32 5.54 -8.66
CA ASN A 23 32.13 5.34 -10.11
C ASN A 23 31.81 6.65 -10.84
N PRO A 24 32.65 7.70 -10.73
CA PRO A 24 32.31 9.05 -11.16
C PRO A 24 32.10 9.17 -12.68
N ASN A 25 32.70 8.25 -13.45
CA ASN A 25 32.58 8.17 -14.91
C ASN A 25 31.55 7.15 -15.41
N SER A 26 30.78 6.53 -14.51
CA SER A 26 29.69 5.65 -14.94
C SER A 26 28.66 6.43 -15.78
N CYS A 27 28.21 5.83 -16.90
CA CYS A 27 27.21 6.47 -17.76
C CYS A 27 25.96 6.82 -16.95
N SER A 28 25.53 8.09 -17.03
CA SER A 28 24.24 8.50 -16.49
C SER A 28 23.15 7.60 -17.06
N SER A 29 22.25 7.14 -16.20
CA SER A 29 21.05 6.40 -16.56
C SER A 29 19.97 7.26 -17.22
N VAL A 30 20.22 8.57 -17.38
CA VAL A 30 19.31 9.53 -18.02
C VAL A 30 20.01 10.12 -19.24
N LYS A 31 19.37 10.09 -20.42
CA LYS A 31 19.85 10.84 -21.61
C LYS A 31 20.00 12.31 -21.19
N HIS A 32 21.22 12.83 -21.28
CA HIS A 32 21.65 14.01 -20.54
C HIS A 32 20.87 15.30 -20.87
N SER A 33 20.65 16.06 -19.80
CA SER A 33 20.64 17.53 -19.72
C SER A 33 21.49 18.18 -20.82
N THR A 34 20.99 19.27 -21.40
CA THR A 34 21.68 20.07 -22.43
C THR A 34 22.96 20.76 -21.94
N LEU A 35 23.29 20.67 -20.65
CA LEU A 35 24.50 21.25 -20.04
C LEU A 35 25.63 20.22 -19.94
N PRO A 36 26.73 20.37 -20.70
CA PRO A 36 27.81 19.36 -20.80
C PRO A 36 28.62 19.15 -19.52
N PHE A 37 28.59 20.11 -18.58
CA PHE A 37 29.35 20.06 -17.32
C PHE A 37 28.52 19.60 -16.11
N LYS A 38 27.21 19.36 -16.29
CA LYS A 38 26.29 18.97 -15.22
C LYS A 38 25.91 17.50 -15.35
N ARG A 39 26.17 16.71 -14.30
CA ARG A 39 25.82 15.28 -14.27
C ARG A 39 24.65 15.05 -13.32
N LEU A 40 23.62 14.37 -13.80
CA LEU A 40 22.50 13.87 -13.01
C LEU A 40 22.56 12.35 -12.99
N PHE A 41 22.54 11.76 -11.80
CA PHE A 41 22.47 10.31 -11.62
C PHE A 41 21.09 9.90 -11.12
N ARG A 42 20.52 8.87 -11.77
CA ARG A 42 19.26 8.22 -11.36
C ARG A 42 19.55 6.76 -11.01
N SER A 43 19.04 6.31 -9.86
CA SER A 43 19.20 4.95 -9.36
C SER A 43 18.83 3.85 -10.37
N LYS A 44 19.57 2.73 -10.35
CA LYS A 44 19.26 1.49 -11.10
C LYS A 44 18.84 0.31 -10.19
N ASN A 45 18.57 0.55 -8.91
CA ASN A 45 18.26 -0.51 -7.91
C ASN A 45 17.04 -1.36 -8.33
N GLN A 46 16.71 -2.47 -7.69
CA GLN A 46 15.59 -3.34 -8.08
C GLN A 46 14.18 -2.69 -7.92
N PHE A 47 14.10 -1.50 -7.31
CA PHE A 47 12.97 -0.52 -7.37
C PHE A 47 13.05 0.45 -8.57
N LYS A 48 13.96 0.13 -9.50
CA LYS A 48 14.39 0.64 -10.81
C LYS A 48 14.55 2.14 -11.07
N SER A 49 14.12 3.03 -10.18
CA SER A 49 14.59 4.42 -10.05
C SER A 49 14.07 4.97 -8.73
N TYR A 50 14.88 4.94 -7.67
CA TYR A 50 14.55 5.54 -6.38
C TYR A 50 14.19 7.02 -6.54
N HIS A 51 13.36 7.58 -5.65
CA HIS A 51 12.65 8.86 -5.86
C HIS A 51 13.53 10.11 -5.85
N TYR A 52 14.85 9.95 -5.88
CA TYR A 52 15.80 11.06 -5.79
C TYR A 52 16.80 11.03 -6.95
N LEU A 53 17.23 12.21 -7.38
CA LEU A 53 18.29 12.45 -8.34
C LEU A 53 19.47 13.07 -7.62
N ILE A 54 20.68 12.60 -7.90
CA ILE A 54 21.91 13.19 -7.37
C ILE A 54 22.51 14.08 -8.45
N ASP A 55 22.65 15.36 -8.13
CA ASP A 55 23.32 16.37 -8.94
C ASP A 55 24.77 16.50 -8.48
N PHE A 56 25.71 16.25 -9.37
CA PHE A 56 27.13 16.27 -9.02
C PHE A 56 28.01 16.74 -10.18
N LYS A 57 29.22 17.17 -9.82
CA LYS A 57 30.32 17.43 -10.76
C LYS A 57 31.59 16.72 -10.33
N ILE A 58 32.50 16.56 -11.27
CA ILE A 58 33.87 16.13 -11.02
C ILE A 58 34.77 17.35 -11.21
N THR A 59 35.60 17.66 -10.23
CA THR A 59 36.56 18.78 -10.31
C THR A 59 37.79 18.40 -11.14
N ALA A 60 38.63 19.39 -11.47
CA ALA A 60 39.91 19.14 -12.16
C ALA A 60 40.82 18.19 -11.36
N ASP A 61 40.74 18.24 -10.02
CA ASP A 61 41.49 17.36 -9.11
C ASP A 61 40.81 16.00 -8.90
N ASN A 62 39.90 15.62 -9.80
CA ASN A 62 39.19 14.34 -9.78
C ASN A 62 38.32 14.10 -8.54
N GLN A 63 37.93 15.16 -7.82
CA GLN A 63 37.04 15.05 -6.67
C GLN A 63 35.57 15.12 -7.11
N VAL A 64 34.72 14.30 -6.48
CA VAL A 64 33.27 14.35 -6.68
C VAL A 64 32.67 15.37 -5.72
N VAL A 65 31.99 16.37 -6.26
CA VAL A 65 31.25 17.38 -5.48
C VAL A 65 29.76 17.19 -5.74
N ILE A 66 29.03 16.82 -4.69
CA ILE A 66 27.56 16.74 -4.71
C ILE A 66 27.02 18.16 -4.59
N HIS A 67 26.30 18.60 -5.62
CA HIS A 67 25.68 19.92 -5.68
C HIS A 67 24.33 19.94 -4.96
N ASP A 68 23.46 18.99 -5.30
CA ASP A 68 22.14 18.90 -4.71
C ASP A 68 21.59 17.48 -4.86
N ILE A 69 20.49 17.22 -4.14
CA ILE A 69 19.68 16.01 -4.28
C ILE A 69 18.27 16.51 -4.59
N TYR A 70 17.67 16.05 -5.68
CA TYR A 70 16.31 16.46 -6.06
C TYR A 70 15.35 15.32 -5.89
N PHE A 71 14.08 15.63 -5.62
CA PHE A 71 13.00 14.64 -5.76
C PHE A 71 12.68 14.45 -7.25
N ASP A 72 12.67 13.20 -7.71
CA ASP A 72 12.45 12.86 -9.11
C ASP A 72 10.96 12.88 -9.46
N THR A 73 10.45 14.06 -9.81
CA THR A 73 9.05 14.25 -10.19
C THR A 73 8.64 13.38 -11.38
N ASN A 74 9.56 13.02 -12.27
CA ASN A 74 9.27 12.14 -13.40
C ASN A 74 9.06 10.68 -12.99
N ALA A 75 9.55 10.27 -11.83
CA ALA A 75 9.33 8.95 -11.26
C ALA A 75 7.97 8.83 -10.54
N THR A 76 7.32 9.97 -10.26
CA THR A 76 6.09 10.05 -9.48
C THR A 76 4.85 9.93 -10.37
N GLY A 77 3.71 9.63 -9.73
CA GLY A 77 2.41 9.64 -10.36
C GLY A 77 2.10 8.38 -11.17
N PRO A 78 0.89 8.30 -11.75
CA PRO A 78 0.43 7.13 -12.49
C PRO A 78 1.31 6.86 -13.71
N LYS A 79 1.52 5.59 -14.04
CA LYS A 79 2.30 5.19 -15.22
C LYS A 79 1.48 4.29 -16.16
N PRO A 80 1.87 4.19 -17.45
CA PRO A 80 1.20 3.29 -18.39
C PRO A 80 1.24 1.81 -17.99
N ARG A 81 2.18 1.41 -17.13
CA ARG A 81 2.30 0.05 -16.58
C ARG A 81 2.58 0.15 -15.08
N GLU A 82 1.94 -0.70 -14.29
CA GLU A 82 2.07 -0.70 -12.83
C GLU A 82 3.53 -0.99 -12.39
N SER A 83 4.27 -1.86 -13.09
CA SER A 83 5.72 -2.08 -12.87
C SER A 83 6.59 -0.82 -13.04
N LEU A 84 6.11 0.21 -13.72
CA LEU A 84 6.84 1.48 -13.86
C LEU A 84 6.54 2.46 -12.73
N GLU A 85 5.47 2.24 -11.98
CA GLU A 85 5.16 3.01 -10.78
C GLU A 85 6.16 2.71 -9.67
N ARG A 86 6.07 3.47 -8.58
CA ARG A 86 7.08 3.50 -7.52
C ARG A 86 6.45 3.39 -6.15
N ASN A 87 7.10 2.61 -5.27
CA ASN A 87 6.71 2.56 -3.87
C ASN A 87 7.01 3.89 -3.19
N MET A 88 6.00 4.70 -2.90
CA MET A 88 6.16 6.00 -2.23
C MET A 88 4.88 6.42 -1.53
N LEU A 89 4.96 7.54 -0.80
CA LEU A 89 3.78 8.17 -0.25
C LEU A 89 3.15 9.11 -1.29
N TYR A 90 1.83 9.13 -1.33
CA TYR A 90 1.04 10.10 -2.09
C TYR A 90 0.01 10.75 -1.17
N ASN A 91 -0.14 12.06 -1.27
CA ASN A 91 -1.27 12.73 -0.65
C ASN A 91 -2.47 12.61 -1.58
N VAL A 92 -3.60 12.20 -1.02
CA VAL A 92 -4.86 11.99 -1.73
C VAL A 92 -5.90 12.91 -1.12
N LYS A 93 -6.71 13.55 -1.96
CA LYS A 93 -7.78 14.45 -1.56
C LYS A 93 -9.12 13.98 -2.13
N ARG A 94 -10.16 14.09 -1.32
CA ARG A 94 -11.54 13.80 -1.68
C ARG A 94 -12.05 14.88 -2.64
N GLN A 95 -12.71 14.42 -3.69
CA GLN A 95 -13.36 15.24 -4.71
C GLN A 95 -14.88 14.99 -4.75
N GLY A 96 -15.34 13.86 -4.23
CA GLY A 96 -16.75 13.45 -4.24
C GLY A 96 -17.24 12.94 -2.90
N GLY A 97 -18.23 12.03 -2.95
CA GLY A 97 -18.92 11.49 -1.79
C GLY A 97 -18.11 10.48 -0.97
N ARG A 98 -18.76 9.91 0.05
CA ARG A 98 -18.24 8.77 0.81
C ARG A 98 -18.68 7.46 0.20
N PHE A 99 -17.88 6.41 0.42
CA PHE A 99 -18.34 5.05 0.29
C PHE A 99 -19.50 4.80 1.27
N ASN A 100 -20.68 4.49 0.75
CA ASN A 100 -21.93 4.42 1.53
C ASN A 100 -22.71 3.11 1.39
N GLY A 101 -22.31 2.19 0.50
CA GLY A 101 -23.14 1.02 0.26
C GLY A 101 -22.70 0.10 -0.86
N ALA A 102 -23.63 -0.78 -1.21
CA ALA A 102 -23.60 -1.51 -2.46
C ALA A 102 -23.75 -0.51 -3.62
N TRP A 103 -22.96 -0.70 -4.67
CA TRP A 103 -22.98 0.16 -5.84
C TRP A 103 -23.40 -0.57 -7.10
N ASP A 104 -24.11 0.13 -7.96
CA ASP A 104 -24.15 -0.20 -9.37
C ASP A 104 -22.90 0.31 -10.11
N SER A 105 -22.88 0.14 -11.44
CA SER A 105 -21.75 0.53 -12.28
C SER A 105 -21.52 2.04 -12.32
N ASP A 106 -22.59 2.84 -12.28
CA ASP A 106 -22.51 4.30 -12.37
C ASP A 106 -22.05 4.89 -11.03
N GLU A 107 -22.56 4.37 -9.92
CA GLU A 107 -22.11 4.74 -8.57
C GLU A 107 -20.65 4.35 -8.33
N LEU A 108 -20.21 3.18 -8.81
CA LEU A 108 -18.79 2.80 -8.76
C LEU A 108 -17.93 3.79 -9.56
N GLN A 109 -18.39 4.23 -10.74
CA GLN A 109 -17.65 5.19 -11.54
C GLN A 109 -17.54 6.54 -10.81
N GLN A 110 -18.63 7.04 -10.23
CA GLN A 110 -18.60 8.25 -9.39
C GLN A 110 -17.66 8.11 -8.19
N SER A 111 -17.58 6.91 -7.60
CA SER A 111 -16.62 6.66 -6.52
C SER A 111 -15.17 6.69 -7.00
N LYS A 112 -14.88 6.20 -8.19
CA LYS A 112 -13.52 6.26 -8.75
C LYS A 112 -13.05 7.71 -8.88
N ASP A 113 -13.99 8.60 -9.18
CA ASP A 113 -13.78 10.04 -9.31
C ASP A 113 -13.89 10.79 -7.97
N SER A 114 -14.23 10.10 -6.87
CA SER A 114 -14.41 10.73 -5.55
C SER A 114 -13.09 10.99 -4.81
N TRP A 115 -11.97 10.50 -5.34
CA TRP A 115 -10.64 10.65 -4.75
C TRP A 115 -9.59 10.88 -5.83
N GLY A 116 -8.72 11.87 -5.62
CA GLY A 116 -7.65 12.21 -6.56
C GLY A 116 -6.33 12.53 -5.87
N LEU A 117 -5.23 12.38 -6.60
CA LEU A 117 -3.91 12.76 -6.12
C LEU A 117 -3.85 14.27 -5.87
N SER A 118 -3.31 14.65 -4.72
CA SER A 118 -3.02 16.03 -4.34
C SER A 118 -1.51 16.27 -4.43
N GLY A 119 -1.01 16.46 -5.65
CA GLY A 119 0.41 16.73 -5.94
C GLY A 119 1.21 15.50 -6.39
N SER A 120 2.53 15.68 -6.51
CA SER A 120 3.47 14.74 -7.17
C SER A 120 4.15 13.76 -6.21
N GLY A 121 3.52 13.37 -5.10
CA GLY A 121 4.12 12.49 -4.09
C GLY A 121 4.53 13.22 -2.81
N ALA A 122 4.73 12.46 -1.73
CA ALA A 122 5.03 12.95 -0.40
C ALA A 122 6.25 12.23 0.19
N THR A 123 7.00 12.93 1.05
CA THR A 123 8.16 12.38 1.76
C THR A 123 7.84 11.97 3.21
N GLN A 124 6.66 12.36 3.69
CA GLN A 124 6.17 12.09 5.04
C GLN A 124 4.65 11.99 5.04
N VAL A 125 4.10 11.30 6.04
CA VAL A 125 2.65 11.29 6.28
C VAL A 125 2.23 12.64 6.84
N SER A 126 1.43 13.40 6.10
CA SER A 126 0.94 14.72 6.53
C SER A 126 -0.47 14.68 7.12
N ASN A 127 -1.22 13.59 6.89
CA ASN A 127 -2.63 13.49 7.22
C ASN A 127 -2.85 12.59 8.45
N GLN A 128 -4.00 12.75 9.12
CA GLN A 128 -4.39 11.88 10.24
C GLN A 128 -4.76 10.46 9.79
N HIS A 129 -5.14 10.31 8.52
CA HIS A 129 -5.49 9.03 7.90
C HIS A 129 -4.43 8.62 6.90
N ALA A 130 -4.08 7.34 6.90
CA ALA A 130 -3.15 6.78 5.95
C ALA A 130 -3.57 5.38 5.53
N ALA A 131 -3.10 4.94 4.37
CA ALA A 131 -3.49 3.65 3.82
C ALA A 131 -2.30 2.91 3.19
N VAL A 132 -2.30 1.59 3.29
CA VAL A 132 -1.35 0.71 2.56
C VAL A 132 -2.17 -0.19 1.64
N ASN A 133 -1.98 -0.03 0.33
CA ASN A 133 -2.77 -0.76 -0.67
C ASN A 133 -2.34 -2.23 -0.82
N GLY A 134 -3.25 -3.02 -1.39
CA GLY A 134 -3.01 -4.38 -1.86
C GLY A 134 -2.40 -4.45 -3.27
N MET A 135 -2.14 -5.67 -3.73
CA MET A 135 -1.58 -5.99 -5.06
C MET A 135 -2.49 -5.57 -6.21
N GLN A 136 -1.90 -5.41 -7.41
CA GLN A 136 -2.61 -5.11 -8.67
C GLN A 136 -3.53 -3.89 -8.58
N ASN A 137 -2.96 -2.83 -8.07
CA ASN A 137 -3.58 -1.53 -8.15
C ASN A 137 -2.57 -0.60 -8.78
N SER A 138 -2.85 -0.13 -9.99
CA SER A 138 -2.30 1.15 -10.46
C SER A 138 -2.53 2.22 -9.40
N LEU A 139 -1.69 3.25 -9.40
CA LEU A 139 -1.81 4.35 -8.44
C LEU A 139 -3.21 4.97 -8.46
N ASN A 140 -3.83 5.11 -9.64
CA ASN A 140 -5.19 5.60 -9.78
C ASN A 140 -6.19 4.69 -9.05
N LYS A 141 -6.09 3.37 -9.24
CA LYS A 141 -6.98 2.43 -8.55
C LYS A 141 -6.77 2.44 -7.03
N ALA A 142 -5.51 2.46 -6.57
CA ALA A 142 -5.17 2.52 -5.16
C ALA A 142 -5.68 3.82 -4.49
N THR A 143 -5.71 4.93 -5.24
CA THR A 143 -6.14 6.25 -4.77
C THR A 143 -7.63 6.29 -4.38
N TRP A 144 -8.53 5.73 -5.18
CA TRP A 144 -9.95 5.74 -4.79
C TRP A 144 -10.31 4.55 -3.89
N LEU A 145 -9.73 3.38 -4.16
CA LEU A 145 -10.08 2.16 -3.44
C LEU A 145 -9.69 2.23 -1.96
N MET A 146 -8.49 2.78 -1.67
CA MET A 146 -8.07 2.95 -0.28
C MET A 146 -8.85 4.05 0.45
N GLY A 147 -9.31 5.08 -0.27
CA GLY A 147 -10.26 6.07 0.25
C GLY A 147 -11.58 5.42 0.69
N ALA A 148 -12.14 4.52 -0.13
CA ALA A 148 -13.32 3.73 0.22
C ALA A 148 -13.08 2.84 1.46
N HIS A 149 -11.92 2.19 1.56
CA HIS A 149 -11.57 1.42 2.76
C HIS A 149 -11.43 2.30 4.00
N LEU A 150 -10.93 3.52 3.89
CA LEU A 150 -10.88 4.46 5.01
C LEU A 150 -12.28 4.88 5.48
N ASP A 151 -13.21 5.13 4.55
CA ASP A 151 -14.59 5.49 4.87
C ASP A 151 -15.27 4.41 5.75
N VAL A 152 -15.02 3.13 5.45
CA VAL A 152 -15.55 2.00 6.23
C VAL A 152 -14.75 1.72 7.50
N ALA A 153 -13.44 1.93 7.50
CA ALA A 153 -12.61 1.72 8.68
C ALA A 153 -12.89 2.76 9.77
N TYR A 154 -13.20 4.00 9.38
CA TYR A 154 -13.35 5.13 10.28
C TYR A 154 -14.63 5.94 9.97
N PRO A 155 -15.82 5.33 10.07
CA PRO A 155 -17.07 5.95 9.60
C PRO A 155 -17.47 7.21 10.38
N LYS A 156 -17.02 7.30 11.65
CA LYS A 156 -17.28 8.43 12.55
C LYS A 156 -16.31 9.59 12.37
N ASP A 157 -15.19 9.39 11.68
CA ASP A 157 -14.24 10.46 11.45
C ASP A 157 -14.72 11.32 10.28
N SER A 158 -14.47 12.63 10.32
CA SER A 158 -14.58 13.51 9.15
C SER A 158 -13.19 13.73 8.56
N PHE A 159 -12.98 13.31 7.32
CA PHE A 159 -11.71 13.49 6.60
C PHE A 159 -11.95 13.60 5.09
N ASP A 160 -11.19 14.51 4.48
CA ASP A 160 -11.15 14.78 3.05
C ASP A 160 -9.76 14.54 2.46
N THR A 161 -8.79 14.14 3.27
CA THR A 161 -7.43 13.83 2.83
C THR A 161 -6.89 12.60 3.54
N TYR A 162 -6.01 11.88 2.86
CA TYR A 162 -5.23 10.82 3.48
C TYR A 162 -3.90 10.63 2.76
N THR A 163 -2.95 9.97 3.42
CA THR A 163 -1.68 9.58 2.78
C THR A 163 -1.72 8.12 2.34
N LEU A 164 -1.56 7.87 1.05
CA LEU A 164 -1.41 6.53 0.48
C LEU A 164 0.05 6.12 0.48
N PHE A 165 0.42 5.06 1.21
CA PHE A 165 1.63 4.30 0.95
C PHE A 165 1.36 3.35 -0.22
N HIS A 166 1.75 3.78 -1.41
CA HIS A 166 1.55 3.04 -2.64
C HIS A 166 2.59 1.93 -2.76
N ASN A 167 2.16 0.71 -3.02
CA ASN A 167 3.04 -0.39 -3.40
C ASN A 167 2.61 -0.96 -4.76
N PRO A 168 3.37 -0.70 -5.84
CA PRO A 168 3.10 -1.31 -7.13
C PRO A 168 3.53 -2.78 -7.12
N THR A 169 2.63 -3.67 -7.55
CA THR A 169 2.92 -5.12 -7.67
C THR A 169 2.33 -5.67 -8.95
N ASP A 170 3.18 -6.27 -9.81
CA ASP A 170 2.77 -6.93 -11.05
C ASP A 170 2.72 -8.46 -10.85
N ARG A 171 1.50 -9.03 -10.82
CA ARG A 171 1.08 -10.47 -10.96
C ARG A 171 0.52 -11.14 -9.68
N ILE A 172 -0.80 -11.44 -9.65
CA ILE A 172 -1.50 -12.06 -8.49
C ILE A 172 -1.12 -13.52 -8.21
N LEU A 173 -1.14 -14.41 -9.22
CA LEU A 173 -1.31 -15.85 -8.94
C LEU A 173 -0.01 -16.52 -8.47
N TYR A 174 1.12 -16.15 -9.07
CA TYR A 174 2.43 -16.62 -8.65
C TYR A 174 2.89 -15.89 -7.39
N ASP A 175 2.72 -14.57 -7.29
CA ASP A 175 3.20 -13.81 -6.13
C ASP A 175 2.40 -14.08 -4.85
N VAL A 176 1.10 -14.39 -4.88
CA VAL A 176 0.39 -14.77 -3.63
C VAL A 176 0.87 -16.13 -3.15
N VAL A 177 1.05 -17.11 -4.04
CA VAL A 177 1.56 -18.45 -3.69
C VAL A 177 3.05 -18.39 -3.31
N GLU A 178 3.89 -17.68 -4.06
CA GLU A 178 5.29 -17.43 -3.73
C GLU A 178 5.43 -16.60 -2.46
N CYS A 179 4.64 -15.54 -2.23
CA CYS A 179 4.66 -14.80 -0.95
C CYS A 179 4.24 -15.68 0.23
N ILE A 180 3.32 -16.64 0.03
CA ILE A 180 2.97 -17.64 1.07
C ILE A 180 4.16 -18.54 1.39
N PHE A 181 4.96 -18.93 0.38
CA PHE A 181 6.20 -19.69 0.57
C PHE A 181 7.37 -18.83 1.13
N ASP A 182 7.50 -17.57 0.71
CA ASP A 182 8.55 -16.62 1.12
C ASP A 182 8.31 -16.01 2.51
N LYS A 183 7.06 -16.04 3.01
CA LYS A 183 6.74 -15.73 4.43
C LYS A 183 7.58 -16.54 5.43
N ARG A 184 8.20 -17.66 5.01
CA ARG A 184 9.11 -18.49 5.80
C ARG A 184 10.59 -18.07 5.77
N LYS A 185 11.05 -17.27 4.80
CA LYS A 185 12.50 -17.05 4.54
C LYS A 185 13.06 -15.69 4.95
N GLY A 186 12.27 -14.80 5.54
CA GLY A 186 12.82 -13.61 6.21
C GLY A 186 13.50 -12.59 5.29
N THR A 187 13.23 -12.62 3.99
CA THR A 187 13.64 -11.60 3.03
C THR A 187 12.87 -10.30 3.31
N LYS A 188 13.55 -9.38 3.99
CA LYS A 188 13.03 -8.06 4.39
C LYS A 188 12.72 -7.23 3.14
N SER A 189 11.46 -7.15 2.73
CA SER A 189 11.09 -6.31 1.58
C SER A 189 11.44 -4.84 1.88
N GLN A 190 12.03 -4.14 0.91
CA GLN A 190 12.40 -2.73 1.13
C GLN A 190 11.16 -1.87 1.44
N ASN A 191 9.97 -2.26 0.97
CA ASN A 191 8.70 -1.65 1.34
C ASN A 191 8.44 -1.69 2.86
N ALA A 192 8.75 -2.81 3.51
CA ALA A 192 8.60 -2.94 4.96
C ALA A 192 9.61 -2.06 5.71
N GLN A 193 10.84 -1.95 5.21
CA GLN A 193 11.86 -1.06 5.77
C GLN A 193 11.47 0.42 5.61
N HIS A 194 10.94 0.79 4.44
CA HIS A 194 10.45 2.14 4.17
C HIS A 194 9.27 2.49 5.08
N LEU A 195 8.27 1.62 5.17
CA LEU A 195 7.12 1.82 6.05
C LEU A 195 7.53 1.86 7.53
N ALA A 196 8.50 1.06 7.96
CA ALA A 196 9.05 1.13 9.32
C ALA A 196 9.73 2.48 9.60
N ALA A 197 10.48 3.03 8.64
CA ALA A 197 11.06 4.36 8.76
C ALA A 197 9.99 5.46 8.84
N ILE A 198 8.87 5.31 8.12
CA ILE A 198 7.72 6.21 8.20
C ILE A 198 7.03 6.13 9.57
N PHE A 199 6.87 4.94 10.15
CA PHE A 199 6.34 4.79 11.51
C PHE A 199 7.20 5.54 12.51
N PHE A 200 8.53 5.39 12.43
CA PHE A 200 9.46 6.08 13.31
C PHE A 200 9.39 7.60 13.14
N GLN A 201 9.46 8.09 11.91
CA GLN A 201 9.38 9.53 11.61
C GLN A 201 8.08 10.12 12.16
N SER A 202 6.95 9.45 11.93
CA SER A 202 5.63 9.91 12.38
C SER A 202 5.51 9.93 13.91
N GLN A 203 6.02 8.89 14.57
CA GLN A 203 6.02 8.80 16.03
C GLN A 203 6.91 9.87 16.67
N GLN A 204 8.10 10.12 16.11
CA GLN A 204 9.00 11.19 16.57
C GLN A 204 8.37 12.58 16.42
N GLN A 205 7.58 12.77 15.37
CA GLN A 205 6.83 14.01 15.13
C GLN A 205 5.55 14.11 15.97
N GLY A 206 5.24 13.11 16.82
CA GLY A 206 4.03 13.09 17.65
C GLY A 206 2.72 12.98 16.85
N LYS A 207 2.78 12.54 15.58
CA LYS A 207 1.61 12.46 14.70
C LYS A 207 0.72 11.30 15.11
N LYS A 208 -0.58 11.60 15.28
CA LYS A 208 -1.60 10.58 15.49
C LYS A 208 -2.11 10.08 14.14
N ILE A 209 -1.85 8.81 13.83
CA ILE A 209 -2.17 8.24 12.50
C ILE A 209 -3.10 7.04 12.62
N LYS A 210 -4.16 7.07 11.82
CA LYS A 210 -5.13 6.01 11.64
C LYS A 210 -4.89 5.32 10.29
N TRP A 211 -4.29 4.15 10.34
CA TRP A 211 -3.96 3.36 9.16
C TRP A 211 -5.13 2.48 8.74
N VAL A 212 -5.31 2.27 7.44
CA VAL A 212 -6.03 1.11 6.92
C VAL A 212 -5.10 0.30 6.02
N VAL A 213 -5.18 -1.02 6.14
CA VAL A 213 -4.38 -1.94 5.31
C VAL A 213 -5.29 -2.93 4.63
N HIS A 214 -5.02 -3.22 3.36
CA HIS A 214 -5.81 -4.14 2.55
C HIS A 214 -4.94 -5.22 1.92
N SER A 215 -5.41 -6.47 1.90
CA SER A 215 -4.76 -7.58 1.16
C SER A 215 -3.25 -7.71 1.48
N GLN A 216 -2.36 -7.65 0.47
CA GLN A 216 -0.89 -7.66 0.64
C GLN A 216 -0.38 -6.48 1.48
N GLY A 217 -1.09 -5.35 1.50
CA GLY A 217 -0.75 -4.23 2.38
C GLY A 217 -0.66 -4.64 3.84
N ALA A 218 -1.49 -5.60 4.29
CA ALA A 218 -1.39 -6.18 5.63
C ALA A 218 -0.10 -7.00 5.86
N ILE A 219 0.43 -7.65 4.82
CA ILE A 219 1.70 -8.41 4.88
C ILE A 219 2.85 -7.41 5.04
N ILE A 220 2.89 -6.37 4.21
CA ILE A 220 3.90 -5.31 4.26
C ILE A 220 3.86 -4.61 5.62
N PHE A 221 2.66 -4.28 6.10
CA PHE A 221 2.48 -3.65 7.40
C PHE A 221 2.97 -4.53 8.55
N THR A 222 2.66 -5.83 8.53
CA THR A 222 3.15 -6.78 9.55
C THR A 222 4.68 -6.85 9.55
N ALA A 223 5.30 -6.97 8.37
CA ALA A 223 6.75 -6.99 8.23
C ALA A 223 7.39 -5.66 8.67
N ALA A 224 6.74 -4.52 8.42
CA ALA A 224 7.20 -3.21 8.84
C ALA A 224 7.19 -3.06 10.37
N LEU A 225 6.16 -3.55 11.06
CA LEU A 225 6.13 -3.58 12.53
C LEU A 225 7.27 -4.43 13.09
N GLU A 226 7.53 -5.59 12.49
CA GLU A 226 8.64 -6.46 12.93
C GLU A 226 10.01 -5.85 12.64
N GLU A 227 10.17 -5.14 11.51
CA GLU A 227 11.41 -4.45 11.20
C GLU A 227 11.64 -3.24 12.11
N TYR A 228 10.57 -2.50 12.40
CA TYR A 228 10.59 -1.40 13.37
C TYR A 228 11.04 -1.90 14.74
N ALA A 229 10.49 -3.01 15.23
CA ALA A 229 10.83 -3.58 16.54
C ALA A 229 12.29 -4.05 16.66
N LYS A 230 12.97 -4.35 15.55
CA LYS A 230 14.41 -4.70 15.54
C LYS A 230 15.31 -3.47 15.63
N THR A 231 14.84 -2.35 15.09
CA THR A 231 15.66 -1.16 14.83
C THR A 231 15.38 -0.02 15.82
N HIS A 232 14.26 -0.08 16.54
CA HIS A 232 13.80 0.98 17.44
C HIS A 232 13.18 0.40 18.71
N THR A 233 13.35 1.12 19.82
CA THR A 233 12.79 0.76 21.14
C THR A 233 11.51 1.54 21.47
N PHE A 234 11.25 2.65 20.79
CA PHE A 234 10.08 3.51 21.02
C PHE A 234 8.77 2.82 20.65
N LYS A 235 7.74 2.98 21.47
CA LYS A 235 6.39 2.45 21.18
C LYS A 235 5.67 3.30 20.12
N LEU A 236 4.78 2.67 19.36
CA LEU A 236 3.91 3.28 18.34
C LEU A 236 2.52 3.62 18.90
N THR A 237 2.45 4.16 20.12
CA THR A 237 1.19 4.41 20.84
C THR A 237 0.34 5.54 20.26
N SER A 238 0.89 6.36 19.37
CA SER A 238 0.14 7.39 18.65
C SER A 238 -0.57 6.88 17.41
N GLN A 239 -0.38 5.59 17.06
CA GLN A 239 -0.84 5.02 15.81
C GLN A 239 -1.83 3.88 16.06
N GLN A 240 -2.75 3.70 15.11
CA GLN A 240 -3.70 2.59 15.11
C GLN A 240 -3.93 2.08 13.69
N VAL A 241 -4.42 0.84 13.55
CA VAL A 241 -4.64 0.21 12.25
C VAL A 241 -5.96 -0.55 12.17
N ALA A 242 -6.71 -0.32 11.10
CA ALA A 242 -7.81 -1.15 10.65
C ALA A 242 -7.34 -2.10 9.55
N VAL A 243 -7.80 -3.36 9.60
CA VAL A 243 -7.31 -4.42 8.73
C VAL A 243 -8.45 -4.97 7.88
N HIS A 244 -8.40 -4.73 6.57
CA HIS A 244 -9.42 -5.15 5.63
C HIS A 244 -8.91 -6.30 4.74
N SER A 245 -9.67 -7.39 4.65
CA SER A 245 -9.35 -8.59 3.84
C SER A 245 -7.85 -8.95 3.83
N PRO A 246 -7.22 -9.22 4.99
CA PRO A 246 -5.77 -9.32 5.08
C PRO A 246 -5.23 -10.55 4.37
N GLY A 247 -4.22 -10.36 3.52
CA GLY A 247 -3.38 -11.47 3.05
C GLY A 247 -2.39 -11.97 4.13
N ALA A 248 -2.29 -11.28 5.26
CA ALA A 248 -1.43 -11.63 6.39
C ALA A 248 -2.12 -12.55 7.40
N TYR A 249 -1.31 -13.30 8.17
CA TYR A 249 -1.79 -14.01 9.36
C TYR A 249 -2.05 -13.01 10.48
N LEU A 250 -3.32 -12.79 10.78
CA LEU A 250 -3.79 -11.72 11.66
C LEU A 250 -3.26 -11.85 13.10
N PRO A 251 -3.13 -13.04 13.71
CA PRO A 251 -2.50 -13.16 15.02
C PRO A 251 -1.04 -12.67 15.04
N ARG A 252 -0.27 -12.88 13.96
CA ARG A 252 1.09 -12.33 13.83
C ARG A 252 1.09 -10.81 13.75
N LEU A 253 0.19 -10.22 12.95
CA LEU A 253 0.02 -8.76 12.87
C LEU A 253 -0.36 -8.18 14.25
N LYS A 254 -1.38 -8.75 14.90
CA LYS A 254 -1.86 -8.30 16.22
C LYS A 254 -0.77 -8.41 17.28
N SER A 255 -0.01 -9.51 17.30
CA SER A 255 1.12 -9.69 18.22
C SER A 255 2.23 -8.67 17.97
N ALA A 256 2.60 -8.42 16.71
CA ALA A 256 3.59 -7.39 16.37
C ALA A 256 3.13 -5.98 16.78
N ALA A 257 1.87 -5.63 16.51
CA ALA A 257 1.29 -4.34 16.88
C ALA A 257 1.21 -4.15 18.40
N ALA A 258 0.72 -5.17 19.13
CA ALA A 258 0.60 -5.14 20.59
C ALA A 258 1.96 -4.95 21.28
N ARG A 259 3.02 -5.62 20.81
CA ARG A 259 4.39 -5.41 21.31
C ARG A 259 4.86 -3.97 21.16
N LEU A 260 4.37 -3.25 20.16
CA LEU A 260 4.68 -1.85 19.91
C LEU A 260 3.66 -0.88 20.52
N GLY A 261 2.60 -1.37 21.18
CA GLY A 261 1.56 -0.51 21.76
C GLY A 261 0.62 0.14 20.74
N MET A 262 0.59 -0.37 19.50
CA MET A 262 -0.31 0.10 18.44
C MET A 262 -1.69 -0.59 18.58
N LEU A 263 -2.77 0.20 18.54
CA LEU A 263 -4.13 -0.33 18.57
C LEU A 263 -4.49 -0.97 17.22
N VAL A 264 -5.05 -2.18 17.25
CA VAL A 264 -5.55 -2.88 16.06
C VAL A 264 -7.07 -3.01 16.17
N HIS A 265 -7.79 -2.40 15.22
CA HIS A 265 -9.25 -2.53 15.11
C HIS A 265 -9.65 -3.95 14.68
N GLN A 266 -10.93 -4.28 14.86
CA GLN A 266 -11.45 -5.57 14.40
C GLN A 266 -11.22 -5.71 12.89
N ALA A 267 -10.69 -6.86 12.48
CA ALA A 267 -10.49 -7.12 11.05
C ALA A 267 -11.84 -7.25 10.37
N ASN A 268 -11.95 -6.64 9.19
CA ASN A 268 -13.16 -6.63 8.41
C ASN A 268 -12.90 -7.39 7.10
N SER A 269 -13.61 -8.48 6.85
CA SER A 269 -13.39 -9.31 5.67
C SER A 269 -14.71 -9.95 5.27
N ASN A 270 -14.97 -9.99 3.97
CA ASN A 270 -16.12 -10.68 3.44
C ASN A 270 -16.00 -12.19 3.73
N PRO A 271 -17.01 -12.86 4.33
CA PRO A 271 -16.95 -14.29 4.64
C PRO A 271 -16.76 -15.22 3.43
N PHE A 272 -16.97 -14.71 2.23
CA PHE A 272 -16.78 -15.41 0.95
C PHE A 272 -15.41 -15.11 0.30
N ASP A 273 -14.62 -14.22 0.89
CA ASP A 273 -13.27 -13.92 0.42
C ASP A 273 -12.31 -15.06 0.74
N LEU A 274 -11.63 -15.57 -0.29
CA LEU A 274 -10.67 -16.67 -0.15
C LEU A 274 -9.31 -16.19 0.37
N VAL A 275 -8.92 -14.94 0.12
CA VAL A 275 -7.55 -14.46 0.39
C VAL A 275 -7.20 -14.51 1.89
N PRO A 276 -8.05 -14.04 2.83
CA PRO A 276 -7.75 -14.13 4.25
C PRO A 276 -7.60 -15.56 4.76
N ASN A 277 -8.32 -16.51 4.16
CA ASN A 277 -8.30 -17.91 4.57
C ASN A 277 -7.09 -18.63 3.97
N LEU A 278 -6.84 -18.48 2.68
CA LEU A 278 -5.77 -19.17 1.98
C LEU A 278 -4.39 -18.54 2.26
N ALA A 279 -4.25 -17.24 1.99
CA ALA A 279 -2.98 -16.55 2.14
C ALA A 279 -2.72 -16.13 3.59
N GLY A 280 -3.77 -15.69 4.28
CA GLY A 280 -3.70 -15.29 5.67
C GLY A 280 -3.70 -16.45 6.65
N GLN A 281 -4.25 -17.62 6.29
CA GLN A 281 -4.50 -18.73 7.22
C GLN A 281 -5.35 -18.31 8.44
N ASN A 282 -6.25 -17.33 8.25
CA ASN A 282 -7.03 -16.74 9.33
C ASN A 282 -8.26 -17.58 9.74
N ASN A 283 -8.81 -18.37 8.81
CA ASN A 283 -9.88 -19.33 9.09
C ASN A 283 -9.82 -20.51 8.11
N LEU A 284 -9.25 -21.63 8.55
CA LEU A 284 -9.09 -22.85 7.76
C LEU A 284 -10.18 -23.91 8.04
N SER A 285 -11.28 -23.51 8.70
CA SER A 285 -12.38 -24.45 8.94
C SER A 285 -12.98 -24.93 7.61
N PRO A 286 -13.38 -26.22 7.49
CA PRO A 286 -13.93 -26.75 6.25
C PRO A 286 -15.11 -25.95 5.71
N SER A 287 -16.01 -25.49 6.59
CA SER A 287 -17.16 -24.68 6.21
C SER A 287 -16.77 -23.31 5.63
N SER A 288 -15.74 -22.68 6.19
CA SER A 288 -15.20 -21.41 5.67
C SER A 288 -14.54 -21.61 4.32
N LEU A 289 -13.69 -22.63 4.19
CA LEU A 289 -12.98 -22.92 2.95
C LEU A 289 -13.93 -23.28 1.81
N VAL A 290 -14.90 -24.19 2.04
CA VAL A 290 -15.90 -24.54 1.02
C VAL A 290 -16.66 -23.30 0.56
N ARG A 291 -17.06 -22.43 1.49
CA ARG A 291 -17.77 -21.19 1.16
C ARG A 291 -16.91 -20.23 0.34
N SER A 292 -15.67 -19.96 0.75
CA SER A 292 -14.81 -19.04 0.01
C SER A 292 -14.31 -19.62 -1.32
N LEU A 293 -14.13 -20.94 -1.42
CA LEU A 293 -13.76 -21.62 -2.67
C LEU A 293 -14.84 -21.49 -3.74
N LYS A 294 -16.13 -21.51 -3.37
CA LYS A 294 -17.23 -21.22 -4.31
C LYS A 294 -17.07 -19.85 -4.97
N PHE A 295 -16.44 -18.89 -4.29
CA PHE A 295 -16.22 -17.52 -4.76
C PHE A 295 -14.80 -17.28 -5.28
N MET A 296 -13.97 -18.33 -5.41
CA MET A 296 -12.60 -18.22 -5.92
C MET A 296 -12.53 -17.51 -7.27
N GLY A 297 -13.43 -17.86 -8.20
CA GLY A 297 -13.50 -17.22 -9.52
C GLY A 297 -13.77 -15.72 -9.43
N LEU A 298 -14.66 -15.28 -8.53
CA LEU A 298 -14.92 -13.85 -8.32
C LEU A 298 -13.77 -13.15 -7.57
N THR A 299 -13.12 -13.85 -6.65
CA THR A 299 -11.99 -13.31 -5.89
C THR A 299 -10.84 -12.92 -6.80
N PHE A 300 -10.49 -13.78 -7.77
CA PHE A 300 -9.31 -13.59 -8.62
C PHE A 300 -9.61 -13.02 -10.01
N LEU A 301 -10.81 -13.24 -10.55
CA LEU A 301 -11.19 -12.84 -11.91
C LEU A 301 -12.46 -11.97 -11.95
N GLY A 302 -13.04 -11.66 -10.80
CA GLY A 302 -14.21 -10.78 -10.70
C GLY A 302 -13.85 -9.31 -10.93
N THR A 303 -14.87 -8.52 -11.21
CA THR A 303 -14.81 -7.05 -11.24
C THR A 303 -14.76 -6.49 -9.82
N GLU A 304 -14.50 -5.18 -9.68
CA GLU A 304 -14.57 -4.51 -8.38
C GLU A 304 -15.93 -4.71 -7.69
N LEU A 305 -17.03 -4.78 -8.46
CA LEU A 305 -18.38 -4.98 -7.93
C LEU A 305 -18.69 -6.42 -7.51
N THR A 306 -18.01 -7.40 -8.09
CA THR A 306 -18.34 -8.82 -7.87
C THR A 306 -17.33 -9.53 -6.98
N SER A 307 -16.11 -9.02 -6.89
CA SER A 307 -15.08 -9.63 -6.05
C SER A 307 -15.38 -9.41 -4.57
N PRO A 308 -15.42 -10.47 -3.73
CA PRO A 308 -15.53 -10.33 -2.28
C PRO A 308 -14.27 -9.72 -1.66
N HIS A 309 -13.19 -9.59 -2.42
CA HIS A 309 -11.88 -9.16 -1.94
C HIS A 309 -11.59 -7.68 -2.18
N THR A 310 -12.18 -7.07 -3.22
CA THR A 310 -11.78 -5.73 -3.67
C THR A 310 -12.41 -4.63 -2.81
N LEU A 311 -13.73 -4.46 -2.87
CA LEU A 311 -14.38 -3.36 -2.16
C LEU A 311 -14.49 -3.62 -0.64
N PRO A 312 -14.60 -2.56 0.19
CA PRO A 312 -14.77 -2.72 1.62
C PRO A 312 -16.03 -3.54 1.96
N TYR A 313 -15.91 -4.49 2.89
CA TYR A 313 -17.06 -5.29 3.32
C TYR A 313 -17.94 -4.50 4.29
N LEU A 314 -19.21 -4.29 3.93
CA LEU A 314 -20.22 -3.61 4.77
C LEU A 314 -21.17 -4.56 5.49
N GLY A 315 -21.13 -5.85 5.17
CA GLY A 315 -22.08 -6.84 5.66
C GLY A 315 -22.66 -7.70 4.54
N LEU A 316 -23.34 -8.78 4.93
CA LEU A 316 -23.86 -9.77 3.99
C LEU A 316 -24.94 -9.17 3.07
N GLU A 317 -25.85 -8.36 3.61
CA GLU A 317 -26.94 -7.73 2.86
C GLU A 317 -26.43 -6.76 1.78
N SER A 318 -25.43 -5.94 2.13
CA SER A 318 -24.78 -5.05 1.15
C SER A 318 -24.09 -5.86 0.06
N TYR A 319 -23.35 -6.91 0.41
CA TYR A 319 -22.67 -7.73 -0.61
C TYR A 319 -23.64 -8.52 -1.50
N HIS A 320 -24.74 -9.03 -0.94
CA HIS A 320 -25.83 -9.63 -1.69
C HIS A 320 -26.43 -8.64 -2.70
N THR A 321 -26.78 -7.43 -2.24
CA THR A 321 -27.32 -6.35 -3.08
C THR A 321 -26.34 -5.99 -4.20
N GLN A 322 -25.07 -5.87 -3.87
CA GLN A 322 -24.01 -5.54 -4.82
C GLN A 322 -23.88 -6.59 -5.93
N LEU A 323 -23.89 -7.88 -5.58
CA LEU A 323 -23.88 -8.97 -6.57
C LEU A 323 -25.11 -8.95 -7.47
N ARG A 324 -26.28 -8.58 -6.93
CA ARG A 324 -27.51 -8.42 -7.75
C ARG A 324 -27.40 -7.26 -8.73
N LEU A 325 -26.92 -6.10 -8.28
CA LEU A 325 -26.72 -4.92 -9.13
C LEU A 325 -25.69 -5.20 -10.24
N ALA A 326 -24.67 -5.99 -9.93
CA ALA A 326 -23.67 -6.44 -10.90
C ALA A 326 -24.15 -7.59 -11.83
N GLY A 327 -25.43 -7.99 -11.76
CA GLY A 327 -26.00 -9.07 -12.58
C GLY A 327 -25.58 -10.49 -12.20
N ASN A 328 -24.86 -10.67 -11.08
CA ASN A 328 -24.37 -11.97 -10.62
C ASN A 328 -25.39 -12.68 -9.71
N HIS A 329 -26.59 -12.93 -10.25
CA HIS A 329 -27.72 -13.48 -9.51
C HIS A 329 -27.42 -14.85 -8.87
N ARG A 330 -26.62 -15.69 -9.54
CA ARG A 330 -26.24 -17.01 -9.01
C ARG A 330 -25.47 -16.88 -7.69
N ARG A 331 -24.47 -15.99 -7.64
CA ARG A 331 -23.68 -15.79 -6.42
C ARG A 331 -24.41 -14.95 -5.38
N ALA A 332 -25.28 -14.04 -5.80
CA ALA A 332 -26.22 -13.39 -4.90
C ALA A 332 -27.08 -14.41 -4.14
N GLN A 333 -27.63 -15.42 -4.83
CA GLN A 333 -28.41 -16.48 -4.18
C GLN A 333 -27.58 -17.30 -3.19
N ASP A 334 -26.32 -17.60 -3.50
CA ASP A 334 -25.42 -18.27 -2.55
C ASP A 334 -25.23 -17.45 -1.26
N VAL A 335 -25.18 -16.12 -1.35
CA VAL A 335 -25.10 -15.22 -0.18
C VAL A 335 -26.42 -15.21 0.59
N LEU A 336 -27.56 -15.10 -0.11
CA LEU A 336 -28.89 -15.11 0.51
C LEU A 336 -29.13 -16.41 1.31
N ASN A 337 -28.85 -17.56 0.70
CA ASN A 337 -28.95 -18.87 1.38
C ASN A 337 -28.05 -18.96 2.63
N TYR A 338 -26.91 -18.25 2.64
CA TYR A 338 -26.04 -18.19 3.81
C TYR A 338 -26.60 -17.28 4.90
N ILE A 339 -27.20 -16.14 4.53
CA ILE A 339 -27.90 -15.26 5.48
C ILE A 339 -29.01 -16.05 6.19
N GLU A 340 -29.94 -16.63 5.42
CA GLU A 340 -31.11 -17.37 5.92
C GLU A 340 -30.74 -18.56 6.83
N LYS A 341 -29.53 -19.11 6.69
CA LYS A 341 -29.05 -20.22 7.52
C LYS A 341 -28.45 -19.77 8.86
N ASN A 342 -28.04 -18.51 8.98
CA ASN A 342 -27.30 -17.99 10.14
C ASN A 342 -28.02 -16.84 10.86
N THR A 343 -29.20 -16.42 10.38
CA THR A 343 -30.19 -15.59 11.06
C THR A 343 -31.38 -16.43 11.44
#